data_AF-A0A2N9GFE7-F1
#
_entry.id   AF-A0A2N9GFE7-F1
#
_cell.length_a   1.000
_cell.length_b   1.000
_cell.length_c   1.000
_cell.angle_alpha   90.00
_cell.angle_beta   90.00
_cell.angle_gamma   90.00
#
_symmetry.space_group_name_H-M   'P 1'
#
loop_
_entity.id
_entity.type
_entity.pdbx_description
1 polymer ?
#
loop_
_entity_poly.entity_id
_entity_poly.type
_entity_poly.pdbx_seq_one_letter_code
_entity_poly.pdbx_strand_id
1 'polypeptide(L)'
;MEQPENPEQPIMADRVIVNGCVTELTLTSNGKLKFTERGQRSLTVEKEVLGFATEGSKIKIRAIVEGGGGGIFCVASSGALVRKDIVVESLSEDSLSLWSQKLRQYIDSLGRPKRLFVFLNPFGGRKSASKIFVDHVKPLFEDADIQITLQETQYQLHAKEVAKSLDLTKYDGIVCVSGDGILVEVG
;
A
#
# COMPACT_ATOMS: atom_id res chain seq x y z
N MET A 1 31.78 11.71 -1.89
CA MET A 1 32.07 10.39 -2.47
C MET A 1 30.75 9.66 -2.57
N GLU A 2 30.13 9.68 -3.73
CA GLU A 2 28.95 8.84 -4.00
C GLU A 2 29.43 7.39 -4.02
N GLN A 3 28.88 6.54 -3.14
CA GLN A 3 29.10 5.10 -3.23
C GLN A 3 28.56 4.62 -4.57
N PRO A 4 29.26 3.76 -5.31
CA PRO A 4 28.72 3.18 -6.53
C PRO A 4 27.45 2.43 -6.16
N GLU A 5 26.32 2.79 -6.79
CA GLU A 5 25.07 2.03 -6.68
C GLU A 5 25.39 0.57 -7.01
N ASN A 6 25.19 -0.32 -6.03
CA ASN A 6 25.34 -1.76 -6.18
C ASN A 6 24.50 -2.21 -7.41
N PRO A 7 25.06 -2.98 -8.37
CA PRO A 7 24.32 -3.35 -9.57
C PRO A 7 22.98 -3.99 -9.20
N GLU A 8 21.90 -3.52 -9.82
CA GLU A 8 20.53 -4.00 -9.60
C GLU A 8 20.42 -5.46 -10.06
N GLN A 9 20.80 -6.41 -9.20
CA GLN A 9 20.76 -7.82 -9.52
C GLN A 9 19.31 -8.34 -9.45
N PRO A 10 18.86 -9.12 -10.44
CA PRO A 10 17.54 -9.75 -10.40
C PRO A 10 17.51 -10.82 -9.32
N ILE A 11 16.60 -10.69 -8.35
CA ILE A 11 16.24 -11.77 -7.41
C ILE A 11 15.43 -12.83 -8.16
N MET A 12 14.56 -12.39 -9.06
CA MET A 12 13.67 -13.23 -9.84
C MET A 12 13.38 -12.56 -11.18
N ALA A 13 13.42 -13.33 -12.25
CA ALA A 13 13.02 -12.90 -13.59
C ALA A 13 12.29 -14.06 -14.27
N ASP A 14 11.15 -13.78 -14.88
CA ASP A 14 10.37 -14.78 -15.61
C ASP A 14 9.48 -14.12 -16.66
N ARG A 15 9.06 -14.90 -17.66
CA ARG A 15 8.12 -14.45 -18.67
C ARG A 15 6.69 -14.57 -18.15
N VAL A 16 5.93 -13.51 -18.31
CA VAL A 16 4.54 -13.39 -17.86
C VAL A 16 3.71 -12.69 -18.92
N ILE A 17 2.39 -12.79 -18.82
CA ILE A 17 1.46 -12.08 -19.69
C ILE A 17 0.94 -10.84 -18.95
N VAL A 18 1.15 -9.66 -19.53
CA VAL A 18 0.60 -8.40 -19.04
C VAL A 18 -0.22 -7.78 -20.15
N ASN A 19 -1.51 -7.57 -19.91
CA ASN A 19 -2.48 -7.07 -20.92
C ASN A 19 -2.45 -7.85 -22.25
N GLY A 20 -2.29 -9.17 -22.19
CA GLY A 20 -2.23 -10.04 -23.37
C GLY A 20 -0.88 -10.06 -24.10
N CYS A 21 0.11 -9.29 -23.65
CA CYS A 21 1.46 -9.32 -24.20
C CYS A 21 2.40 -10.12 -23.29
N VAL A 22 3.16 -11.06 -23.86
CA VAL A 22 4.21 -11.76 -23.12
C VAL A 22 5.39 -10.79 -22.90
N THR A 23 5.74 -10.55 -21.65
CA THR A 23 6.85 -9.68 -21.24
C THR A 23 7.68 -10.35 -20.15
N GLU A 24 8.89 -9.87 -19.94
CA GLU A 24 9.71 -10.29 -18.80
C GLU A 24 9.33 -9.42 -17.59
N LEU A 25 8.97 -10.08 -16.49
CA LEU A 25 8.81 -9.47 -15.19
C LEU A 25 10.07 -9.75 -14.37
N THR A 26 10.65 -8.71 -13.79
CA THR A 26 11.89 -8.82 -13.01
C THR A 26 11.72 -8.11 -11.67
N LEU A 27 12.00 -8.82 -10.58
CA LEU A 27 12.14 -8.26 -9.24
C LEU A 27 13.63 -8.17 -8.90
N THR A 28 14.13 -6.97 -8.65
CA THR A 28 15.53 -6.71 -8.32
C THR A 28 15.78 -6.71 -6.80
N SER A 29 17.05 -6.82 -6.41
CA SER A 29 17.49 -6.81 -5.01
C SER A 29 17.17 -5.52 -4.25
N ASN A 30 17.09 -4.40 -4.93
CA ASN A 30 16.65 -3.11 -4.38
C ASN A 30 15.12 -2.92 -4.43
N GLY A 31 14.36 -3.96 -4.75
CA GLY A 31 12.90 -3.93 -4.71
C GLY A 31 12.24 -3.21 -5.86
N LYS A 32 12.89 -3.10 -7.03
CA LYS A 32 12.22 -2.63 -8.24
C LYS A 32 11.57 -3.80 -8.94
N LEU A 33 10.28 -3.65 -9.24
CA LEU A 33 9.52 -4.55 -10.08
C LEU A 33 9.43 -3.95 -11.49
N LYS A 34 10.13 -4.54 -12.45
CA LYS A 34 10.24 -4.05 -13.83
C LYS A 34 9.45 -4.95 -14.78
N PHE A 35 8.67 -4.35 -15.66
CA PHE A 35 7.95 -5.05 -16.72
C PHE A 35 7.65 -4.11 -17.89
N THR A 36 7.36 -4.64 -19.07
CA THR A 36 7.02 -3.82 -20.24
C THR A 36 5.51 -3.78 -20.47
N GLU A 37 4.90 -2.59 -20.37
CA GLU A 37 3.48 -2.34 -20.64
C GLU A 37 3.35 -1.05 -21.47
N ARG A 38 3.29 -1.16 -22.80
CA ARG A 38 3.29 -0.01 -23.74
C ARG A 38 4.44 0.99 -23.48
N GLY A 39 5.56 0.49 -22.97
CA GLY A 39 6.71 1.23 -22.46
C GLY A 39 7.34 0.50 -21.28
N GLN A 40 8.58 0.82 -20.93
CA GLN A 40 9.23 0.26 -19.74
C GLN A 40 8.58 0.87 -18.49
N ARG A 41 7.97 0.03 -17.65
CA ARG A 41 7.45 0.42 -16.34
C ARG A 41 8.28 -0.22 -15.24
N SER A 42 8.54 0.56 -14.21
CA SER A 42 9.18 0.08 -12.99
C SER A 42 8.39 0.60 -11.80
N LEU A 43 8.07 -0.27 -10.86
CA LEU A 43 7.55 0.09 -9.55
C LEU A 43 8.62 -0.13 -8.50
N THR A 44 8.71 0.77 -7.53
CA THR A 44 9.46 0.56 -6.30
C THR A 44 8.54 -0.11 -5.29
N VAL A 45 8.75 -1.39 -5.00
CA VAL A 45 7.85 -2.19 -4.14
C VAL A 45 7.63 -1.52 -2.79
N GLU A 46 8.68 -0.97 -2.19
CA GLU A 46 8.61 -0.26 -0.91
C GLU A 46 7.64 0.93 -0.92
N LYS A 47 7.65 1.72 -2.00
CA LYS A 47 6.92 3.00 -2.08
C LYS A 47 5.56 2.88 -2.74
N GLU A 48 5.47 2.07 -3.78
CA GLU A 48 4.32 2.07 -4.70
C GLU A 48 3.44 0.83 -4.54
N VAL A 49 3.99 -0.33 -4.13
CA VAL A 49 3.19 -1.56 -3.99
C VAL A 49 2.61 -1.63 -2.59
N LEU A 50 1.29 -1.69 -2.46
CA LEU A 50 0.60 -1.92 -1.18
C LEU A 50 0.64 -3.39 -0.79
N GLY A 51 0.31 -4.26 -1.74
CA GLY A 51 0.24 -5.70 -1.56
C GLY A 51 -0.08 -6.42 -2.85
N PHE A 52 -0.33 -7.72 -2.75
CA PHE A 52 -0.72 -8.53 -3.90
C PHE A 52 -1.68 -9.65 -3.50
N ALA A 53 -2.43 -10.15 -4.47
CA ALA A 53 -3.23 -11.36 -4.34
C ALA A 53 -3.03 -12.26 -5.56
N THR A 54 -3.29 -13.55 -5.38
CA THR A 54 -3.29 -14.55 -6.44
C THR A 54 -4.71 -15.01 -6.73
N GLU A 55 -5.12 -15.00 -8.01
CA GLU A 55 -6.44 -15.43 -8.48
C GLU A 55 -6.24 -16.34 -9.70
N GLY A 56 -6.34 -17.66 -9.51
CA GLY A 56 -6.04 -18.62 -10.57
C GLY A 56 -4.58 -18.52 -11.02
N SER A 57 -4.34 -18.37 -12.34
CA SER A 57 -3.01 -18.15 -12.93
C SER A 57 -2.48 -16.72 -12.77
N LYS A 58 -3.22 -15.82 -12.11
CA LYS A 58 -2.94 -14.38 -12.11
C LYS A 58 -2.45 -13.88 -10.77
N ILE A 59 -1.49 -12.98 -10.80
CA ILE A 59 -1.00 -12.17 -9.69
C ILE A 59 -1.52 -10.76 -9.88
N LYS A 60 -2.38 -10.30 -8.98
CA LYS A 60 -2.87 -8.92 -8.92
C LYS A 60 -2.02 -8.15 -7.93
N ILE A 61 -1.19 -7.24 -8.43
CA ILE A 61 -0.37 -6.33 -7.64
C ILE A 61 -1.15 -5.03 -7.48
N ARG A 62 -1.40 -4.65 -6.22
CA ARG A 62 -2.16 -3.45 -5.87
C ARG A 62 -1.16 -2.36 -5.52
N ALA A 63 -1.19 -1.26 -6.28
CA ALA A 63 -0.21 -0.20 -6.18
C ALA A 63 -0.84 1.19 -6.12
N ILE A 64 -0.08 2.16 -5.60
CA ILE A 64 -0.36 3.59 -5.71
C ILE A 64 0.75 4.19 -6.57
N VAL A 65 0.36 4.84 -7.65
CA VAL A 65 1.29 5.48 -8.60
C VAL A 65 0.94 6.94 -8.76
N GLU A 66 1.91 7.79 -9.11
CA GLU A 66 1.61 9.18 -9.46
C GLU A 66 0.79 9.24 -10.75
N GLY A 67 -0.41 9.79 -10.66
CA GLY A 67 -1.26 10.12 -11.78
C GLY A 67 -0.75 11.38 -12.48
N GLY A 68 -0.59 11.31 -13.80
CA GLY A 68 -0.35 12.49 -14.64
C GLY A 68 -1.43 13.54 -14.35
N GLY A 69 -1.01 14.76 -13.99
CA GLY A 69 -1.83 15.78 -13.34
C GLY A 69 -3.15 16.10 -14.03
N GLY A 70 -4.21 16.20 -13.22
CA GLY A 70 -5.55 16.60 -13.66
C GLY A 70 -6.60 16.47 -12.57
N GLY A 71 -6.39 17.08 -11.39
CA GLY A 71 -7.38 17.08 -10.32
C GLY A 71 -7.07 18.10 -9.22
N ILE A 72 -7.99 19.04 -9.00
CA ILE A 72 -7.88 20.11 -8.01
C ILE A 72 -8.30 19.56 -6.63
N PHE A 73 -7.36 19.22 -5.75
CA PHE A 73 -7.48 19.46 -4.29
C PHE A 73 -6.16 19.22 -3.51
N CYS A 74 -5.66 20.29 -2.88
CA CYS A 74 -4.84 20.39 -1.65
C CYS A 74 -3.35 19.96 -1.57
N VAL A 75 -2.48 20.98 -1.59
CA VAL A 75 -1.26 21.25 -0.77
C VAL A 75 -0.30 20.09 -0.47
N ALA A 76 0.45 19.66 -1.49
CA ALA A 76 1.92 19.61 -1.55
C ALA A 76 2.28 19.12 -2.96
N SER A 77 3.19 19.80 -3.66
CA SER A 77 3.52 19.55 -5.07
C SER A 77 4.03 18.13 -5.33
N SER A 78 3.15 17.27 -5.83
CA SER A 78 3.46 15.95 -6.42
C SER A 78 2.16 15.44 -7.07
N GLY A 79 2.24 14.72 -8.20
CA GLY A 79 1.06 14.31 -8.97
C GLY A 79 0.00 13.60 -8.13
N ALA A 80 -1.27 13.70 -8.51
CA ALA A 80 -2.37 13.06 -7.78
C ALA A 80 -2.10 11.55 -7.71
N LEU A 81 -1.91 10.99 -6.52
CA LEU A 81 -1.69 9.56 -6.35
C LEU A 81 -2.94 8.77 -6.74
N VAL A 82 -2.79 7.78 -7.61
CA VAL A 82 -3.89 6.95 -8.12
C VAL A 82 -3.64 5.49 -7.76
N ARG A 83 -4.64 4.86 -7.15
CA ARG A 83 -4.67 3.41 -6.92
C ARG A 83 -4.80 2.67 -8.26
N LYS A 84 -3.89 1.74 -8.55
CA LYS A 84 -3.87 0.94 -9.78
C LYS A 84 -3.66 -0.54 -9.45
N ASP A 85 -4.45 -1.39 -10.08
CA ASP A 85 -4.23 -2.83 -10.11
C ASP A 85 -3.41 -3.19 -11.34
N ILE A 86 -2.30 -3.88 -11.13
CA ILE A 86 -1.48 -4.45 -12.18
C ILE A 86 -1.66 -5.96 -12.13
N VAL A 87 -2.28 -6.51 -13.18
CA VAL A 87 -2.54 -7.93 -13.28
C VAL A 87 -1.49 -8.55 -14.17
N VAL A 88 -0.77 -9.50 -13.60
CA VAL A 88 0.25 -10.30 -14.28
C VAL A 88 -0.25 -11.73 -14.33
N GLU A 89 -0.31 -12.32 -15.51
CA GLU A 89 -0.66 -13.72 -15.68
C GLU A 89 0.60 -14.57 -15.84
N SER A 90 0.70 -15.61 -15.02
CA SER A 90 1.81 -16.54 -15.05
C SER A 90 1.66 -17.55 -16.19
N LEU A 91 2.78 -17.97 -16.76
CA LEU A 91 2.81 -18.99 -17.80
C LEU A 91 2.75 -20.43 -17.24
N SER A 92 3.00 -20.61 -15.94
CA SER A 92 2.96 -21.91 -15.28
C SER A 92 2.56 -21.77 -13.80
N GLU A 93 2.08 -22.87 -13.21
CA GLU A 93 1.75 -22.91 -11.77
C GLU A 93 3.01 -22.80 -10.90
N ASP A 94 4.13 -23.40 -11.34
CA ASP A 94 5.42 -23.30 -10.65
C ASP A 94 5.91 -21.85 -10.62
N SER A 95 5.86 -21.16 -11.76
CA SER A 95 6.17 -19.73 -11.86
C SER A 95 5.29 -18.90 -10.95
N LEU A 96 3.98 -19.15 -10.93
CA LEU A 96 3.02 -18.44 -10.06
C LEU A 96 3.38 -18.61 -8.58
N SER A 97 3.64 -19.84 -8.15
CA SER A 97 3.97 -20.16 -6.76
C SER A 97 5.28 -19.49 -6.34
N LEU A 98 6.30 -19.54 -7.20
CA LEU A 98 7.60 -18.94 -6.94
C LEU A 98 7.50 -17.41 -6.86
N TRP A 99 6.76 -16.77 -7.77
CA TRP A 99 6.53 -15.33 -7.74
C TRP A 99 5.81 -14.90 -6.47
N SER A 100 4.76 -15.63 -6.11
CA SER A 100 3.97 -15.35 -4.91
C SER A 100 4.85 -15.45 -3.65
N GLN A 101 5.68 -16.48 -3.57
CA GLN A 101 6.63 -16.64 -2.47
C GLN A 101 7.65 -15.50 -2.42
N LYS A 102 8.28 -15.15 -3.55
CA LYS A 102 9.31 -14.10 -3.60
C LYS A 102 8.75 -12.72 -3.29
N LEU A 103 7.59 -12.37 -3.84
CA LEU A 103 6.92 -11.11 -3.53
C LEU A 103 6.50 -11.04 -2.06
N ARG A 104 5.94 -12.13 -1.51
CA ARG A 104 5.60 -12.19 -0.08
C ARG A 104 6.82 -11.99 0.81
N GLN A 105 7.89 -12.76 0.56
CA GLN A 105 9.16 -12.63 1.28
C GLN A 105 9.72 -11.21 1.22
N TYR A 106 9.71 -10.58 0.05
CA TYR A 106 10.20 -9.22 -0.10
C TYR A 106 9.35 -8.23 0.67
N ILE A 107 8.01 -8.25 0.52
CA ILE A 107 7.10 -7.33 1.20
C ILE A 107 7.18 -7.50 2.73
N ASP A 108 7.27 -8.73 3.22
CA ASP A 108 7.40 -8.99 4.66
C ASP A 108 8.75 -8.52 5.22
N SER A 109 9.81 -8.57 4.42
CA SER A 109 11.14 -8.04 4.81
C SER A 109 11.16 -6.51 5.00
N LEU A 110 10.17 -5.79 4.46
CA LEU A 110 10.04 -4.35 4.65
C LEU A 110 9.55 -3.96 6.06
N GLY A 111 9.17 -4.93 6.91
CA GLY A 111 8.74 -4.66 8.28
C GLY A 111 7.43 -3.84 8.37
N ARG A 112 6.56 -3.95 7.36
CA ARG A 112 5.29 -3.23 7.33
C ARG A 112 4.36 -3.67 8.47
N PRO A 113 3.61 -2.74 9.07
CA PRO A 113 2.65 -3.07 10.13
C PRO A 113 1.58 -4.01 9.58
N LYS A 114 1.13 -4.97 10.41
CA LYS A 114 0.09 -5.96 10.06
C LYS A 114 -1.19 -5.74 10.85
N ARG A 115 -1.12 -5.08 12.01
CA ARG A 115 -2.25 -4.80 12.90
C ARG A 115 -2.22 -3.36 13.34
N LEU A 116 -3.22 -2.57 12.96
CA LEU A 116 -3.33 -1.16 13.34
C LEU A 116 -4.60 -0.91 14.13
N PHE A 117 -4.51 -0.05 15.15
CA PHE A 117 -5.67 0.51 15.81
C PHE A 117 -6.01 1.85 15.18
N VAL A 118 -7.26 2.05 14.77
CA VAL A 118 -7.69 3.25 14.06
C VAL A 118 -8.71 4.02 14.89
N PHE A 119 -8.37 5.24 15.29
CA PHE A 119 -9.34 6.20 15.81
C PHE A 119 -10.00 6.92 14.65
N LEU A 120 -11.34 6.95 14.65
CA LEU A 120 -12.12 7.67 13.66
C LEU A 120 -12.94 8.76 14.36
N ASN A 121 -12.72 10.02 14.00
CA ASN A 121 -13.52 11.13 14.50
C ASN A 121 -14.61 11.53 13.48
N PRO A 122 -15.87 11.08 13.65
CA PRO A 122 -16.94 11.39 12.71
C PRO A 122 -17.38 12.86 12.74
N PHE A 123 -17.03 13.61 13.79
CA PHE A 123 -17.52 14.97 14.04
C PHE A 123 -16.59 16.08 13.54
N GLY A 124 -15.40 15.75 13.02
CA GLY A 124 -14.47 16.72 12.45
C GLY A 124 -14.98 17.33 11.14
N GLY A 125 -14.79 18.64 10.95
CA GLY A 125 -15.02 19.35 9.70
C GLY A 125 -16.41 19.19 9.11
N ARG A 126 -16.46 18.78 7.83
CA ARG A 126 -17.70 18.52 7.06
C ARG A 126 -18.43 17.24 7.46
N LYS A 127 -18.08 16.61 8.59
CA LYS A 127 -18.64 15.31 9.05
C LYS A 127 -18.51 14.19 8.01
N SER A 128 -17.46 14.25 7.20
CA SER A 128 -17.20 13.30 6.11
C SER A 128 -16.19 12.22 6.48
N ALA A 129 -15.64 12.24 7.70
CA ALA A 129 -14.56 11.34 8.09
C ALA A 129 -14.94 9.86 7.97
N SER A 130 -16.14 9.46 8.41
CA SER A 130 -16.60 8.06 8.27
C SER A 130 -16.73 7.65 6.81
N LYS A 131 -17.23 8.55 5.95
CA LYS A 131 -17.34 8.31 4.52
C LYS A 131 -15.96 8.19 3.87
N ILE A 132 -15.05 9.12 4.15
CA ILE A 132 -13.66 9.09 3.66
C ILE A 132 -12.96 7.80 4.13
N PHE A 133 -13.18 7.42 5.39
CA PHE A 133 -12.60 6.20 5.92
C PHE A 133 -13.06 4.98 5.13
N VAL A 134 -14.37 4.82 4.92
CA VAL A 134 -14.93 3.68 4.18
C VAL A 134 -14.55 3.70 2.70
N ASP A 135 -14.67 4.85 2.04
CA ASP A 135 -14.53 4.97 0.59
C ASP A 135 -13.06 5.01 0.13
N HIS A 136 -12.15 5.48 0.98
CA HIS A 136 -10.75 5.75 0.58
C HIS A 136 -9.70 5.12 1.48
N VAL A 137 -9.85 5.18 2.81
CA VAL A 137 -8.79 4.73 3.73
C VAL A 137 -8.81 3.21 3.93
N LYS A 138 -9.98 2.65 4.23
CA LYS A 138 -10.18 1.22 4.47
C LYS A 138 -9.70 0.35 3.30
N PRO A 139 -10.00 0.68 2.02
CA PRO A 139 -9.49 -0.07 0.89
C PRO A 139 -7.96 -0.14 0.82
N LEU A 140 -7.25 0.90 1.28
CA LEU A 140 -5.78 0.89 1.28
C LEU A 140 -5.21 -0.07 2.34
N PHE A 141 -5.85 -0.14 3.52
CA PHE A 141 -5.48 -1.12 4.54
C PHE A 141 -5.76 -2.55 4.08
N GLU A 142 -6.91 -2.78 3.44
CA GLU A 142 -7.25 -4.08 2.86
C GLU A 142 -6.26 -4.48 1.77
N ASP A 143 -5.88 -3.54 0.89
CA ASP A 143 -4.90 -3.79 -0.16
C ASP A 143 -3.52 -4.17 0.36
N ALA A 144 -3.15 -3.64 1.52
CA ALA A 144 -1.88 -3.91 2.19
C ALA A 144 -1.93 -5.14 3.11
N ASP A 145 -3.03 -5.90 3.12
CA ASP A 145 -3.29 -7.01 4.04
C ASP A 145 -3.14 -6.60 5.52
N ILE A 146 -3.55 -5.37 5.87
CA ILE A 146 -3.48 -4.83 7.23
C ILE A 146 -4.79 -5.05 7.97
N GLN A 147 -4.72 -5.70 9.12
CA GLN A 147 -5.84 -5.85 10.04
C GLN A 147 -6.05 -4.56 10.81
N ILE A 148 -7.28 -4.06 10.83
CA ILE A 148 -7.65 -2.83 11.52
C ILE A 148 -8.63 -3.10 12.66
N THR A 149 -8.42 -2.48 13.82
CA THR A 149 -9.43 -2.34 14.87
C THR A 149 -9.90 -0.89 14.87
N LEU A 150 -11.17 -0.63 14.55
CA LEU A 150 -11.72 0.72 14.45
C LEU A 150 -12.40 1.13 15.76
N GLN A 151 -12.09 2.34 16.24
CA GLN A 151 -12.76 2.99 17.36
C GLN A 151 -13.24 4.38 16.94
N GLU A 152 -14.55 4.56 16.85
CA GLU A 152 -15.14 5.88 16.66
C GLU A 152 -15.06 6.71 17.94
N THR A 153 -14.59 7.95 17.84
CA THR A 153 -14.54 8.88 18.96
C THR A 153 -15.88 9.56 19.15
N GLN A 154 -16.38 9.58 20.38
CA GLN A 154 -17.71 10.12 20.69
C GLN A 154 -17.66 11.60 21.12
N TYR A 155 -16.54 12.04 21.71
CA TYR A 155 -16.34 13.39 22.23
C TYR A 155 -14.84 13.75 22.26
N GLN A 156 -14.52 15.01 22.59
CA GLN A 156 -13.14 15.50 22.70
C GLN A 156 -12.37 14.71 23.76
N LEU A 157 -11.10 14.38 23.50
CA LEU A 157 -10.24 13.57 24.39
C LEU A 157 -10.61 12.08 24.55
N HIS A 158 -11.72 11.60 23.96
CA HIS A 158 -12.10 10.18 24.04
C HIS A 158 -10.99 9.24 23.52
N ALA A 159 -10.28 9.63 22.46
CA ALA A 159 -9.14 8.85 21.95
C ALA A 159 -8.03 8.68 23.01
N LYS A 160 -7.75 9.73 23.81
CA LYS A 160 -6.76 9.68 24.89
C LYS A 160 -7.19 8.75 26.02
N GLU A 161 -8.48 8.74 26.35
CA GLU A 161 -9.04 7.85 27.36
C GLU A 161 -8.98 6.37 26.93
N VAL A 162 -9.37 6.09 25.69
CA VAL A 162 -9.26 4.74 25.11
C VAL A 162 -7.79 4.32 25.05
N ALA A 163 -6.90 5.16 24.57
CA ALA A 163 -5.47 4.84 24.47
C ALA A 163 -4.82 4.48 25.81
N LYS A 164 -5.31 5.04 26.94
CA LYS A 164 -4.82 4.69 28.29
C LYS A 164 -5.21 3.28 28.74
N SER A 165 -6.31 2.75 28.23
CA SER A 165 -6.82 1.41 28.58
C SER A 165 -6.54 0.37 27.48
N LEU A 166 -6.06 0.81 26.32
CA LEU A 166 -5.75 -0.03 25.18
C LEU A 166 -4.45 -0.81 25.43
N ASP A 167 -4.52 -2.12 25.21
CA ASP A 167 -3.33 -2.97 25.18
C ASP A 167 -2.57 -2.77 23.87
N LEU A 168 -1.60 -1.85 23.90
CA LEU A 168 -0.78 -1.49 22.74
C LEU A 168 0.07 -2.64 22.21
N THR A 169 0.33 -3.68 23.01
CA THR A 169 1.14 -4.85 22.57
C THR A 169 0.47 -5.66 21.46
N LYS A 170 -0.85 -5.47 21.27
CA LYS A 170 -1.64 -6.13 20.23
C LYS A 170 -1.51 -5.46 18.86
N TYR A 171 -0.95 -4.27 18.80
CA TYR A 171 -0.94 -3.43 17.60
C TYR A 171 0.47 -2.99 17.25
N ASP A 172 0.74 -2.90 15.95
CA ASP A 172 2.01 -2.42 15.41
C ASP A 172 2.01 -0.89 15.25
N GLY A 173 0.84 -0.24 15.43
CA GLY A 173 0.68 1.20 15.39
C GLY A 173 -0.75 1.69 15.62
N ILE A 174 -0.88 3.00 15.81
CA ILE A 174 -2.16 3.71 15.94
C ILE A 174 -2.28 4.71 14.79
N VAL A 175 -3.45 4.76 14.17
CA VAL A 175 -3.80 5.73 13.11
C VAL A 175 -4.99 6.56 13.57
N CYS A 176 -4.96 7.87 13.33
CA CYS A 176 -6.07 8.76 13.62
C CYS A 176 -6.62 9.33 12.31
N VAL A 177 -7.93 9.19 12.09
CA VAL A 177 -8.65 9.67 10.91
C VAL A 177 -9.64 10.74 11.36
N SER A 178 -9.43 11.98 10.90
CA SER A 178 -10.27 13.14 11.20
C SER A 178 -10.61 13.90 9.92
N GLY A 179 -11.75 14.59 9.90
CA GLY A 179 -12.27 15.31 8.73
C GLY A 179 -11.57 16.64 8.44
N ASP A 180 -10.88 17.21 9.42
CA ASP A 180 -9.99 18.36 9.26
C ASP A 180 -8.57 17.82 9.38
N GLY A 181 -7.71 18.10 8.39
CA GLY A 181 -6.32 17.60 8.32
C GLY A 181 -5.38 18.13 9.40
N ILE A 182 -5.90 18.42 10.59
CA ILE A 182 -5.18 18.83 11.77
C ILE A 182 -5.30 17.70 12.79
N LEU A 183 -4.20 16.96 12.97
CA LEU A 183 -3.92 16.25 14.20
C LEU A 183 -3.74 17.31 15.30
N VAL A 184 -4.83 17.79 15.88
CA VAL A 184 -4.76 18.60 17.09
C VAL A 184 -5.01 17.70 18.28
N GLU A 185 -3.98 17.73 19.12
CA GLU A 185 -3.84 17.25 20.47
C GLU A 185 -3.62 15.74 20.61
N VAL A 186 -2.50 15.34 21.22
CA VAL A 186 -2.14 15.77 22.59
C VAL A 186 -0.64 15.72 22.89
N GLY A 187 -0.22 16.63 23.78
CA GLY A 187 0.92 16.45 24.67
C GLY A 187 0.59 15.68 25.96
#